data_AF-A0A068QSA0-F1
#
_entry.id   AF-A0A068QSA0-F1
#
_cell.length_a   1.000
_cell.length_b   1.000
_cell.length_c   1.000
_cell.angle_alpha   90.00
_cell.angle_beta   90.00
_cell.angle_gamma   90.00
#
_symmetry.space_group_name_H-M   'P 1'
#
loop_
_entity.id
_entity.type
_entity.pdbx_description
1 polymer ?
#
loop_
_entity_poly.entity_id
_entity_poly.type
_entity_poly.pdbx_seq_one_letter_code
_entity_poly.pdbx_strand_id
1 'polypeptide(L)'
;MTANFSDWFNSMSIANRLITLRKQKGLSQQALADAIGIHVTQIKRYEGGISLPSLEAIKKIAQTLRVTTDSLIFEDNELQPDSDLALQFQAISNMQPEQRQVIKEVLEGMIIKYEAERWSSKMK
;
A
#
# COMPACT_ATOMS: atom_id res chain seq x y z
N MET A 1 2.67 31.02 13.16
CA MET A 1 1.84 30.21 12.24
C MET A 1 1.87 28.78 12.74
N THR A 2 0.94 28.43 13.62
CA THR A 2 0.81 27.08 14.17
C THR A 2 0.09 26.23 13.14
N ALA A 3 0.77 25.25 12.56
CA ALA A 3 0.10 24.23 11.76
C ALA A 3 -0.98 23.58 12.63
N ASN A 4 -2.20 23.56 12.11
CA ASN A 4 -3.37 23.05 12.82
C ASN A 4 -3.18 21.54 12.99
N PHE A 5 -3.31 21.02 14.21
CA PHE A 5 -3.11 19.58 14.51
C PHE A 5 -4.07 18.67 13.71
N SER A 6 -5.15 19.26 13.19
CA SER A 6 -6.11 18.64 12.27
C SER A 6 -5.55 18.38 10.86
N ASP A 7 -4.50 19.10 10.43
CA ASP A 7 -3.93 18.98 9.08
C ASP A 7 -3.03 17.73 8.92
N TRP A 8 -2.63 17.11 10.03
CA TRP A 8 -1.96 15.79 10.07
C TRP A 8 -2.92 14.60 10.05
N PHE A 9 -4.24 14.82 10.17
CA PHE A 9 -5.22 13.74 10.31
C PHE A 9 -5.74 13.16 8.99
N ASN A 10 -5.23 13.61 7.84
CA ASN A 10 -5.65 13.10 6.54
C ASN A 10 -4.87 11.87 6.05
N SER A 11 -4.07 11.25 6.93
CA SER A 11 -3.53 9.91 6.69
C SER A 11 -4.68 8.88 6.88
N MET A 12 -5.04 8.16 5.82
CA MET A 12 -6.09 7.12 5.90
C MET A 12 -5.54 5.92 6.68
N SER A 13 -5.61 5.97 8.00
CA SER A 13 -5.34 4.80 8.85
C SER A 13 -6.19 3.60 8.40
N ILE A 14 -5.67 2.38 8.64
CA ILE A 14 -6.37 1.11 8.40
C ILE A 14 -7.81 1.12 8.97
N ALA A 15 -8.05 1.84 10.07
CA ALA A 15 -9.37 2.00 10.67
C ALA A 15 -10.35 2.73 9.73
N ASN A 16 -9.96 3.91 9.24
CA ASN A 16 -10.76 4.70 8.29
C ASN A 16 -10.98 3.94 6.98
N ARG A 17 -9.96 3.21 6.53
CA ARG A 17 -10.05 2.43 5.31
C ARG A 17 -10.96 1.22 5.42
N LEU A 18 -10.89 0.50 6.54
CA LEU A 18 -11.81 -0.59 6.85
C LEU A 18 -13.26 -0.11 6.87
N ILE A 19 -13.54 1.04 7.50
CA ILE A 19 -14.89 1.64 7.50
C ILE A 19 -15.35 1.90 6.07
N THR A 20 -14.49 2.50 5.26
CA THR A 20 -14.80 2.89 3.88
C THR A 20 -15.14 1.67 3.03
N LEU A 21 -14.26 0.67 3.02
CA LEU A 21 -14.44 -0.56 2.25
C LEU A 21 -15.67 -1.36 2.72
N ARG A 22 -15.88 -1.46 4.04
CA ARG A 22 -17.07 -2.13 4.59
C ARG A 22 -18.36 -1.46 4.11
N LYS A 23 -18.42 -0.13 4.16
CA LYS A 23 -19.58 0.65 3.70
C LYS A 23 -19.79 0.53 2.20
N GLN A 24 -18.73 0.53 1.38
CA GLN A 24 -18.82 0.29 -0.06
C GLN A 24 -19.39 -1.09 -0.40
N LYS A 25 -19.19 -2.09 0.47
CA LYS A 25 -19.81 -3.41 0.35
C LYS A 25 -21.21 -3.50 0.98
N GLY A 26 -21.75 -2.41 1.51
CA GLY A 26 -23.08 -2.38 2.15
C GLY A 26 -23.16 -3.20 3.44
N LEU A 27 -22.03 -3.55 4.05
CA LEU A 27 -22.01 -4.41 5.24
C LEU A 27 -22.16 -3.57 6.52
N SER A 28 -22.93 -4.08 7.47
CA SER A 28 -22.89 -3.58 8.86
C SER A 28 -21.62 -4.10 9.57
N GLN A 29 -21.24 -3.50 10.69
CA GLN A 29 -20.13 -4.02 11.51
C GLN A 29 -20.39 -5.45 11.97
N GLN A 30 -21.65 -5.77 12.30
CA GLN A 30 -22.08 -7.12 12.66
C GLN A 30 -21.91 -8.09 11.49
N ALA A 31 -22.40 -7.71 10.29
CA ALA A 31 -22.31 -8.56 9.11
C ALA A 31 -20.85 -8.85 8.71
N LEU A 32 -19.96 -7.87 8.84
CA LEU A 32 -18.53 -8.10 8.62
C LEU A 32 -17.93 -9.03 9.69
N ALA A 33 -18.29 -8.83 10.96
CA ALA A 33 -17.82 -9.66 12.07
C ALA A 33 -18.24 -11.13 11.89
N ASP A 34 -19.50 -11.35 11.53
CA ASP A 34 -20.07 -12.67 11.25
C ASP A 34 -19.35 -13.34 10.06
N ALA A 35 -19.11 -12.59 8.98
CA ALA A 35 -18.44 -13.10 7.78
C ALA A 35 -16.98 -13.55 8.03
N ILE A 36 -16.25 -12.87 8.91
CA ILE A 36 -14.86 -13.23 9.24
C ILE A 36 -14.73 -14.11 10.49
N GLY A 37 -15.85 -14.40 11.17
CA GLY A 37 -15.92 -15.27 12.34
C GLY A 37 -15.27 -14.67 13.59
N ILE A 38 -15.47 -13.39 13.87
CA ILE A 38 -15.03 -12.73 15.11
C ILE A 38 -16.17 -11.98 15.80
N HIS A 39 -15.98 -11.61 17.07
CA HIS A 39 -16.98 -10.82 17.78
C HIS A 39 -17.05 -9.38 17.24
N VAL A 40 -18.25 -8.81 17.13
CA VAL A 40 -18.47 -7.43 16.61
C VAL A 40 -17.67 -6.35 17.36
N THR A 41 -17.39 -6.57 18.65
CA THR A 41 -16.52 -5.68 19.44
C THR A 41 -15.12 -5.57 18.84
N GLN A 42 -14.58 -6.62 18.23
CA GLN A 42 -13.28 -6.56 17.55
C GLN A 42 -13.34 -5.64 16.33
N ILE A 43 -14.38 -5.77 15.49
CA ILE A 43 -14.60 -4.84 14.36
C ILE A 43 -14.71 -3.40 14.85
N LYS A 44 -15.47 -3.14 15.92
CA LYS A 44 -15.59 -1.81 16.52
C LYS A 44 -14.24 -1.25 16.98
N ARG A 45 -13.39 -2.09 17.57
CA ARG A 45 -12.05 -1.68 18.01
C ARG A 45 -11.12 -1.41 16.82
N TYR A 46 -11.22 -2.19 15.74
CA TYR A 46 -10.46 -1.98 14.51
C TYR A 46 -10.87 -0.66 13.84
N GLU A 47 -12.17 -0.46 13.64
CA GLU A 47 -12.71 0.76 13.03
C GLU A 47 -12.54 2.01 13.92
N GLY A 48 -12.47 1.82 15.24
CA GLY A 48 -12.18 2.90 16.19
C GLY A 48 -10.69 3.17 16.41
N GLY A 49 -9.78 2.45 15.74
CA GLY A 49 -8.33 2.60 15.92
C GLY A 49 -7.79 2.17 17.29
N ILE A 50 -8.60 1.48 18.10
CA ILE A 50 -8.26 1.06 19.48
C ILE A 50 -7.32 -0.17 19.45
N SER A 51 -7.42 -1.01 18.43
CA SER A 51 -6.51 -2.13 18.22
C SER A 51 -6.32 -2.41 16.74
N LEU A 52 -5.15 -2.94 16.38
CA LEU A 52 -4.87 -3.37 15.02
C LEU A 52 -5.38 -4.80 14.78
N PRO A 53 -5.86 -5.12 13.57
CA PRO A 53 -6.19 -6.49 13.21
C PRO A 53 -4.93 -7.37 13.14
N SER A 54 -5.03 -8.64 13.53
CA SER A 54 -3.96 -9.61 13.29
C SER A 54 -3.82 -9.93 11.80
N LEU A 55 -2.69 -10.49 11.37
CA LEU A 55 -2.50 -10.94 9.98
C LEU A 55 -3.65 -11.84 9.50
N GLU A 56 -4.10 -12.75 10.35
CA GLU A 56 -5.22 -13.64 10.05
C GLU A 56 -6.53 -12.88 9.86
N ALA A 57 -6.80 -11.87 10.70
CA ALA A 57 -7.95 -11.00 10.54
C ALA A 57 -7.86 -10.18 9.23
N ILE A 58 -6.69 -9.64 8.90
CA ILE A 58 -6.46 -8.89 7.65
C ILE A 58 -6.76 -9.77 6.44
N LYS A 59 -6.26 -11.02 6.41
CA LYS A 59 -6.55 -11.97 5.33
C LYS A 59 -8.05 -12.20 5.15
N LYS A 60 -8.77 -12.46 6.24
CA LYS A 60 -10.21 -12.70 6.20
C LYS A 60 -11.01 -11.46 5.79
N ILE A 61 -10.60 -10.28 6.25
CA ILE A 61 -11.19 -8.99 5.86
C ILE A 61 -10.99 -8.76 4.36
N ALA A 62 -9.77 -8.95 3.86
CA ALA A 62 -9.44 -8.79 2.45
C ALA A 62 -10.26 -9.74 1.55
N GLN A 63 -10.38 -11.01 1.94
CA GLN A 63 -11.21 -11.99 1.24
C GLN A 63 -12.70 -11.62 1.25
N THR A 64 -13.22 -11.20 2.41
CA THR A 64 -14.64 -10.83 2.57
C THR A 64 -15.00 -9.58 1.79
N LEU A 65 -14.13 -8.58 1.82
CA LEU A 65 -14.31 -7.30 1.12
C LEU A 65 -13.84 -7.37 -0.34
N ARG A 66 -13.28 -8.49 -0.79
CA ARG A 66 -12.73 -8.69 -2.14
C ARG A 66 -11.75 -7.59 -2.55
N VAL A 67 -10.78 -7.33 -1.69
CA VAL A 67 -9.69 -6.36 -1.91
C VAL A 67 -8.34 -7.01 -1.63
N THR A 68 -7.24 -6.34 -1.99
CA THR A 68 -5.90 -6.79 -1.62
C THR A 68 -5.59 -6.40 -0.18
N THR A 69 -4.71 -7.15 0.48
CA THR A 69 -4.16 -6.78 1.80
C THR A 69 -3.48 -5.42 1.74
N ASP A 70 -2.83 -5.12 0.63
CA ASP A 70 -2.07 -3.89 0.45
C ASP A 70 -3.00 -2.68 0.47
N SER A 71 -4.13 -2.80 -0.22
CA SER A 71 -5.17 -1.78 -0.18
C SER A 71 -5.72 -1.57 1.22
N LEU A 72 -5.65 -2.53 2.15
CA LEU A 72 -6.11 -2.36 3.55
C LEU A 72 -5.05 -1.73 4.46
N ILE A 73 -3.78 -2.05 4.25
CA ILE A 73 -2.70 -1.77 5.20
C ILE A 73 -1.92 -0.50 4.84
N PHE A 74 -1.61 -0.29 3.56
CA PHE A 74 -0.72 0.78 3.16
C PHE A 74 -1.47 2.08 2.90
N GLU A 75 -0.87 3.19 3.34
CA GLU A 75 -1.33 4.51 2.92
C GLU A 75 -1.03 4.75 1.44
N ASP A 76 -1.78 5.64 0.80
CA ASP A 76 -1.68 5.88 -0.65
C ASP A 76 -0.26 6.28 -1.08
N ASN A 77 0.58 6.79 -0.17
CA ASN A 77 1.96 7.20 -0.42
C ASN A 77 3.03 6.26 0.16
N GLU A 78 2.68 5.17 0.86
CA GLU A 78 3.68 4.25 1.44
C GLU A 78 4.29 3.28 0.41
N LEU A 79 3.54 2.99 -0.66
CA LEU A 79 3.95 2.06 -1.72
C LEU A 79 4.19 2.72 -3.07
N GLN A 80 4.11 4.05 -3.16
CA GLN A 80 4.42 4.70 -4.42
C GLN A 80 5.92 4.55 -4.69
N PRO A 81 6.33 3.93 -5.83
CA PRO A 81 7.63 4.28 -6.40
C PRO A 81 7.64 5.80 -6.56
N ASP A 82 8.82 6.43 -6.51
CA ASP A 82 8.96 7.84 -6.89
C ASP A 82 8.04 8.11 -8.08
N SER A 83 7.05 9.00 -7.89
CA SER A 83 5.94 9.18 -8.83
C SER A 83 6.46 9.44 -10.24
N ASP A 84 7.62 10.09 -10.32
CA ASP A 84 8.30 10.40 -11.57
C ASP A 84 8.88 9.13 -12.22
N LEU A 85 9.47 8.24 -11.42
CA LEU A 85 10.02 6.97 -11.90
C LEU A 85 8.91 6.01 -12.35
N ALA A 86 7.79 5.95 -11.63
CA ALA A 86 6.63 5.15 -12.02
C ALA A 86 6.05 5.62 -13.37
N LEU A 87 5.90 6.93 -13.55
CA LEU A 87 5.44 7.52 -14.82
C LEU A 87 6.44 7.26 -15.96
N GLN A 88 7.75 7.35 -15.69
CA GLN A 88 8.79 7.02 -16.66
C GLN A 88 8.71 5.55 -17.09
N PHE A 89 8.54 4.60 -16.16
CA PHE A 89 8.35 3.19 -16.50
C PHE A 89 7.10 2.93 -17.33
N GLN A 90 6.00 3.61 -17.01
CA GLN A 90 4.77 3.54 -17.81
C GLN A 90 4.99 4.06 -19.24
N ALA A 91 5.69 5.19 -19.39
CA ALA A 91 6.04 5.73 -20.71
C ALA A 91 6.90 4.74 -21.50
N ILE A 92 7.95 4.17 -20.89
CA ILE A 92 8.85 3.17 -21.51
C ILE A 92 8.07 1.93 -21.98
N SER A 93 7.09 1.49 -21.18
CA SER A 93 6.25 0.31 -21.51
C SER A 93 5.35 0.51 -22.73
N ASN A 94 5.12 1.76 -23.15
CA ASN A 94 4.35 2.11 -24.34
C ASN A 94 5.22 2.45 -25.57
N MET A 95 6.54 2.46 -25.43
CA MET A 95 7.47 2.75 -26.55
C MET A 95 7.64 1.57 -27.50
N GLN A 96 8.18 1.84 -28.70
CA GLN A 96 8.52 0.79 -29.67
C GLN A 96 9.55 -0.20 -29.08
N PRO A 97 9.50 -1.48 -29.48
CA PRO A 97 10.37 -2.53 -28.91
C PRO A 97 11.86 -2.17 -28.94
N GLU A 98 12.32 -1.56 -30.03
CA GLU A 98 13.73 -1.20 -30.22
C GLU A 98 14.15 -0.09 -29.26
N GLN A 99 13.32 0.95 -29.10
CA GLN A 99 13.58 2.06 -28.17
C GLN A 99 13.56 1.58 -26.72
N ARG A 100 12.60 0.71 -26.38
CA ARG A 100 12.49 0.10 -25.06
C ARG A 100 13.72 -0.75 -24.71
N GLN A 101 14.25 -1.48 -25.68
CA GLN A 101 15.42 -2.33 -25.49
C GLN A 101 16.67 -1.51 -25.15
N VAL A 102 16.90 -0.40 -25.86
CA VAL A 102 18.01 0.51 -25.56
C VAL A 102 17.91 1.06 -24.13
N ILE A 103 16.70 1.43 -23.68
CA ILE A 103 16.50 1.96 -22.33
C ILE A 103 16.78 0.88 -21.26
N LYS A 104 16.39 -0.38 -21.52
CA LYS A 104 16.71 -1.50 -20.61
C LYS A 104 18.22 -1.68 -20.45
N GLU A 105 18.97 -1.66 -21.55
CA GLU A 105 20.43 -1.81 -21.53
C GLU A 105 21.12 -0.69 -20.74
N VAL A 106 20.65 0.55 -20.88
CA VAL A 106 21.15 1.67 -20.08
C VAL A 106 20.85 1.47 -18.59
N LEU A 107 19.62 1.08 -18.24
CA LEU A 107 19.24 0.83 -16.85
C LEU A 107 20.07 -0.30 -16.23
N GLU A 108 20.26 -1.40 -16.94
CA GLU A 108 21.11 -2.52 -16.51
C GLU A 108 22.55 -2.06 -16.26
N GLY A 109 23.13 -1.29 -17.19
CA GLY A 109 24.48 -0.73 -17.01
C GLY A 109 24.60 0.16 -15.79
N MET A 110 23.61 1.01 -15.53
CA MET A 110 23.58 1.90 -14.37
C MET A 110 23.42 1.13 -13.05
N ILE A 111 22.58 0.09 -13.03
CA ILE A 111 22.40 -0.79 -11.86
C ILE A 111 23.72 -1.50 -11.54
N ILE A 112 24.37 -2.10 -12.55
CA ILE A 112 25.65 -2.80 -12.37
C ILE A 112 26.72 -1.85 -11.83
N LYS A 113 26.82 -0.63 -12.38
CA LYS A 113 27.77 0.39 -11.91
C LYS A 113 27.53 0.73 -10.43
N TYR A 114 26.29 0.97 -10.04
CA TYR A 114 25.92 1.29 -8.67
C TYR A 114 26.27 0.15 -7.69
N GLU A 115 25.99 -1.10 -8.06
CA GLU A 115 26.31 -2.25 -7.23
C GLU A 115 27.82 -2.43 -7.05
N ALA A 116 28.60 -2.24 -8.12
CA ALA A 116 30.06 -2.30 -8.08
C ALA A 116 30.66 -1.23 -7.14
N GLU A 117 30.18 0.02 -7.23
CA GLU A 117 30.59 1.11 -6.34
C GLU A 117 30.22 0.80 -4.87
N ARG A 118 29.00 0.29 -4.64
CA ARG A 118 28.52 -0.09 -3.31
C ARG A 118 29.32 -1.25 -2.69
N TRP A 119 29.72 -2.24 -3.48
CA TRP A 119 30.58 -3.34 -3.01
C TRP A 119 32.01 -2.88 -2.72
N SER A 120 32.57 -2.00 -3.54
CA SER A 120 33.88 -1.39 -3.28
C SER A 120 33.88 -0.60 -1.96
N SER A 121 32.82 0.16 -1.67
CA SER A 121 32.68 0.90 -0.42
C SER A 121 32.46 0.05 0.82
N LYS A 122 31.89 -1.16 0.71
CA LYS A 122 31.71 -2.09 1.84
C LYS A 122 32.96 -2.91 2.20
N MET A 123 33.94 -2.96 1.30
CA MET A 123 35.20 -3.69 1.50
C MET A 123 36.35 -2.80 2.02
N LYS A 124 36.11 -1.50 2.24
CA LYS A 124 36.97 -0.61 3.02
C LYS A 124 36.47 -0.52 4.46
#